data_AF-A0A4V5NQL0-F1
#
_entry.id   AF-A0A4V5NQL0-F1
#
_cell.length_a   1.000
_cell.length_b   1.000
_cell.length_c   1.000
_cell.angle_alpha   90.00
_cell.angle_beta   90.00
_cell.angle_gamma   90.00
#
_symmetry.space_group_name_H-M   'P 1'
#
loop_
_entity.id
_entity.type
_entity.pdbx_description
1 polymer ?
#
loop_
_entity_poly.entity_id
_entity_poly.type
_entity_poly.pdbx_seq_one_letter_code
_entity_poly.pdbx_strand_id
1 'polypeptide(L)'
;MTKAIFHFHLFKNAGTSLDASFKENFEAGTEWLTEEFPANPAKNRELVKRWVENNKSAKCFSSHTAQLPVPSVDYFKLLPVIFIRHPIDRIASAYSFERKQGGNGFGAVLARNTTLKGYIESRIALGHDRQCKNFHTERFAYMFGAEHGSELDRAKMAVEQLPFVGLVENFNESLQKLESWLIDEGFEGINIAPKVQNVSRDTSKSIDEKVAEIRDEIGEEAFEFLVQNNQDDFELYELAKQKFSE
;
A
#
# COMPACT_ATOMS: atom_id res chain seq x y z
N MET A 1 9.93 -16.61 20.27
CA MET A 1 10.31 -16.07 18.95
C MET A 1 10.06 -14.57 19.00
N THR A 2 11.04 -13.75 18.59
CA THR A 2 10.90 -12.28 18.60
C THR A 2 9.89 -11.88 17.52
N LYS A 3 9.15 -10.79 17.70
CA LYS A 3 8.22 -10.27 16.68
C LYS A 3 8.76 -8.98 16.11
N ALA A 4 8.55 -8.77 14.81
CA ALA A 4 8.85 -7.51 14.15
C ALA A 4 7.75 -7.18 13.13
N ILE A 5 7.43 -5.91 13.02
CA ILE A 5 6.47 -5.40 12.04
C ILE A 5 7.12 -5.38 10.67
N PHE A 6 6.39 -5.79 9.63
CA PHE A 6 6.83 -5.66 8.25
C PHE A 6 5.79 -4.90 7.45
N HIS A 7 6.02 -3.61 7.23
CA HIS A 7 5.15 -2.72 6.48
C HIS A 7 5.46 -2.78 4.98
N PHE A 8 4.51 -3.30 4.20
CA PHE A 8 4.52 -3.23 2.74
C PHE A 8 3.97 -1.86 2.31
N HIS A 9 4.88 -0.92 2.07
CA HIS A 9 4.56 0.46 1.77
C HIS A 9 4.16 0.61 0.29
N LEU A 10 2.96 0.17 -0.07
CA LEU A 10 2.45 0.32 -1.42
C LEU A 10 2.36 1.79 -1.83
N PHE A 11 2.88 2.11 -3.01
CA PHE A 11 2.93 3.48 -3.52
C PHE A 11 1.55 4.16 -3.49
N LYS A 12 1.47 5.28 -2.76
CA LYS A 12 0.26 6.12 -2.56
C LYS A 12 -0.88 5.51 -1.76
N ASN A 13 -0.55 4.59 -0.84
CA ASN A 13 -1.48 4.02 0.13
C ASN A 13 -1.24 4.54 1.56
N ALA A 14 -1.06 5.86 1.72
CA ALA A 14 -0.77 6.53 3.00
C ALA A 14 0.46 6.03 3.78
N GLY A 15 1.32 5.21 3.18
CA GLY A 15 2.44 4.61 3.89
C GLY A 15 3.47 5.61 4.44
N THR A 16 3.63 6.81 3.85
CA THR A 16 4.49 7.85 4.43
C THR A 16 3.97 8.34 5.78
N SER A 17 2.65 8.45 5.94
CA SER A 17 2.02 8.82 7.21
C SER A 17 2.20 7.70 8.23
N LEU A 18 2.01 6.44 7.82
CA LEU A 18 2.23 5.29 8.70
C LEU A 18 3.71 5.14 9.12
N ASP A 19 4.64 5.31 8.19
CA ASP A 19 6.07 5.32 8.48
C ASP A 19 6.44 6.43 9.48
N ALA A 20 5.80 7.60 9.40
CA ALA A 20 5.99 8.66 10.37
C ALA A 20 5.53 8.22 11.78
N SER A 21 4.34 7.60 11.90
CA SER A 21 3.86 7.04 13.16
C SER A 21 4.81 5.98 13.72
N PHE A 22 5.34 5.08 12.89
CA PHE A 22 6.30 4.08 13.36
C PHE A 22 7.63 4.68 13.81
N LYS A 23 8.15 5.72 13.14
CA LYS A 23 9.38 6.42 13.53
C LYS A 23 9.26 7.15 14.88
N GLU A 24 8.07 7.50 15.30
CA GLU A 24 7.84 8.07 16.64
C GLU A 24 7.95 7.01 17.75
N ASN A 25 7.89 5.71 17.40
CA ASN A 25 7.87 4.59 18.33
C ASN A 25 9.15 3.75 18.33
N PHE A 26 9.98 3.87 17.29
CA PHE A 26 11.17 3.04 17.08
C PHE A 26 12.35 3.89 16.63
N GLU A 27 13.54 3.61 17.16
CA GLU A 27 14.76 4.33 16.79
C GLU A 27 15.12 4.09 15.31
N ALA A 28 15.24 5.18 14.54
CA ALA A 28 15.58 5.12 13.13
C ALA A 28 17.02 4.64 12.91
N GLY A 29 17.20 3.66 12.01
CA GLY A 29 18.52 3.11 11.67
C GLY A 29 18.96 1.94 12.54
N THR A 30 18.21 1.62 13.60
CA THR A 30 18.45 0.45 14.48
C THR A 30 17.20 -0.41 14.62
N GLU A 31 16.10 0.17 15.08
CA GLU A 31 14.83 -0.52 15.33
C GLU A 31 13.83 -0.35 14.18
N TRP A 32 13.80 0.83 13.54
CA TRP A 32 13.07 1.11 12.31
C TRP A 32 14.03 1.15 11.12
N LEU A 33 13.81 0.25 10.17
CA LEU A 33 14.67 0.09 8.99
C LEU A 33 13.88 0.19 7.70
N THR A 34 14.53 0.73 6.67
CA THR A 34 13.98 0.79 5.32
C THR A 34 15.02 0.41 4.27
N GLU A 35 14.58 -0.35 3.27
CA GLU A 35 15.41 -0.78 2.14
C GLU A 35 14.54 -1.01 0.91
N GLU A 36 15.11 -0.82 -0.28
CA GLU A 36 14.44 -1.02 -1.56
C GLU A 36 15.12 -2.14 -2.36
N PHE A 37 14.29 -2.89 -3.08
CA PHE A 37 14.59 -4.16 -3.70
C PHE A 37 14.22 -4.15 -5.19
N PRO A 38 14.89 -4.98 -6.02
CA PRO A 38 14.60 -5.06 -7.44
C PRO A 38 13.20 -5.65 -7.72
N ALA A 39 12.63 -5.34 -8.89
CA ALA A 39 11.29 -5.79 -9.26
C ALA A 39 11.17 -7.29 -9.55
N ASN A 40 12.28 -7.98 -9.85
CA ASN A 40 12.27 -9.42 -10.12
C ASN A 40 11.86 -10.20 -8.86
N PRO A 41 10.75 -10.97 -8.86
CA PRO A 41 10.20 -11.54 -7.63
C PRO A 41 11.13 -12.50 -6.89
N ALA A 42 11.86 -13.37 -7.60
CA ALA A 42 12.77 -14.32 -6.97
C ALA A 42 13.92 -13.61 -6.26
N LYS A 43 14.57 -12.65 -6.96
CA LYS A 43 15.65 -11.84 -6.40
C LYS A 43 15.16 -10.92 -5.28
N ASN A 44 13.96 -10.36 -5.41
CA ASN A 44 13.33 -9.53 -4.38
C ASN A 44 13.21 -10.31 -3.07
N ARG A 45 12.56 -11.48 -3.11
CA ARG A 45 12.37 -12.34 -1.93
C ARG A 45 13.68 -12.79 -1.30
N GLU A 46 14.68 -13.13 -2.11
CA GLU A 46 16.02 -13.50 -1.63
C GLU A 46 16.69 -12.35 -0.86
N LEU A 47 16.65 -11.13 -1.40
CA LEU A 47 17.27 -9.96 -0.79
C LEU A 47 16.51 -9.48 0.45
N VAL A 48 15.17 -9.49 0.41
CA VAL A 48 14.33 -9.17 1.58
C VAL A 48 14.62 -10.14 2.73
N LYS A 49 14.72 -11.44 2.44
CA LYS A 49 15.08 -12.44 3.45
C LYS A 49 16.45 -12.14 4.09
N ARG A 50 17.48 -11.91 3.26
CA ARG A 50 18.82 -11.57 3.75
C ARG A 50 18.84 -10.29 4.58
N TRP A 51 18.08 -9.28 4.16
CA TRP A 51 17.96 -8.03 4.89
C TRP A 51 17.38 -8.26 6.30
N VAL A 52 16.30 -9.03 6.42
CA VAL A 52 15.72 -9.37 7.73
C VAL A 52 16.70 -10.19 8.58
N GLU A 53 17.36 -11.21 8.01
CA GLU A 53 18.31 -12.07 8.73
C GLU A 53 19.52 -11.29 9.29
N ASN A 54 19.95 -10.24 8.58
CA ASN A 54 21.07 -9.39 8.97
C ASN A 54 20.72 -8.36 10.05
N ASN A 55 19.43 -8.13 10.32
CA ASN A 55 18.95 -7.05 11.18
C ASN A 55 18.12 -7.56 12.36
N LYS A 56 18.74 -8.37 13.23
CA LYS A 56 18.05 -9.06 14.34
C LYS A 56 17.52 -8.17 15.46
N SER A 57 17.99 -6.92 15.56
CA SER A 57 17.50 -5.93 16.53
C SER A 57 16.32 -5.12 16.02
N ALA A 58 15.97 -5.22 14.74
CA ALA A 58 14.89 -4.46 14.15
C ALA A 58 13.54 -4.85 14.76
N LYS A 59 12.70 -3.84 14.99
CA LYS A 59 11.32 -3.98 15.45
C LYS A 59 10.31 -3.67 14.34
N CYS A 60 10.70 -2.86 13.35
CA CYS A 60 9.87 -2.48 12.23
C CYS A 60 10.70 -2.36 10.94
N PHE A 61 10.28 -3.09 9.93
CA PHE A 61 10.78 -2.99 8.56
C PHE A 61 9.73 -2.28 7.70
N SER A 62 10.16 -1.36 6.83
CA SER A 62 9.27 -0.71 5.85
C SER A 62 9.95 -0.62 4.49
N SER A 63 9.24 -1.02 3.43
CA SER A 63 9.79 -1.03 2.06
C SER A 63 8.70 -0.75 1.03
N HIS A 64 9.01 0.08 0.03
CA HIS A 64 8.08 0.35 -1.08
C HIS A 64 8.07 -0.76 -2.13
N THR A 65 9.12 -1.57 -2.16
CA THR A 65 9.38 -2.53 -3.23
C THR A 65 9.45 -3.97 -2.75
N ALA A 66 9.51 -4.24 -1.45
CA ALA A 66 9.34 -5.59 -0.92
C ALA A 66 8.00 -6.18 -1.39
N GLN A 67 8.03 -7.44 -1.79
CA GLN A 67 6.85 -8.16 -2.30
C GLN A 67 6.37 -9.18 -1.28
N LEU A 68 5.07 -9.41 -1.23
CA LEU A 68 4.49 -10.50 -0.44
C LEU A 68 5.01 -11.88 -0.93
N PRO A 69 5.02 -12.90 -0.06
CA PRO A 69 4.77 -12.84 1.39
C PRO A 69 5.99 -12.31 2.17
N VAL A 70 5.83 -12.07 3.48
CA VAL A 70 6.99 -11.88 4.37
C VAL A 70 7.91 -13.09 4.33
N PRO A 71 9.25 -12.93 4.45
CA PRO A 71 10.15 -14.06 4.47
C PRO A 71 9.98 -14.88 5.76
N SER A 72 10.11 -16.20 5.64
CA SER A 72 10.26 -17.07 6.81
C SER A 72 11.72 -17.08 7.25
N VAL A 73 11.94 -16.73 8.52
CA VAL A 73 13.26 -16.68 9.19
C VAL A 73 13.15 -17.28 10.59
N ASP A 74 14.24 -17.87 11.10
CA ASP A 74 14.18 -18.70 12.33
C ASP A 74 13.88 -17.90 13.62
N TYR A 75 14.26 -16.63 13.67
CA TYR A 75 14.26 -15.84 14.91
C TYR A 75 13.09 -14.84 15.03
N PHE A 76 12.48 -14.47 13.90
CA PHE A 76 11.36 -13.54 13.85
C PHE A 76 10.05 -14.22 13.44
N LYS A 77 8.97 -13.86 14.14
CA LYS A 77 7.62 -13.86 13.58
C LYS A 77 7.39 -12.47 12.99
N LEU A 78 7.43 -12.35 11.67
CA LEU A 78 7.13 -11.10 10.99
C LEU A 78 5.61 -10.87 10.94
N LEU A 79 5.19 -9.66 11.31
CA LEU A 79 3.81 -9.22 11.33
C LEU A 79 3.56 -8.34 10.10
N PRO A 80 3.01 -8.89 9.00
CA PRO A 80 2.78 -8.12 7.78
C PRO A 80 1.69 -7.07 8.00
N VAL A 81 2.01 -5.82 7.66
CA VAL A 81 1.09 -4.67 7.67
C VAL A 81 1.03 -4.12 6.26
N ILE A 82 -0.16 -4.00 5.69
CA ILE A 82 -0.35 -3.43 4.36
C ILE A 82 -1.63 -2.59 4.34
N PHE A 83 -1.65 -1.54 3.53
CA PHE A 83 -2.82 -0.69 3.33
C PHE A 83 -3.29 -0.77 1.88
N ILE A 84 -4.60 -0.74 1.71
CA ILE A 84 -5.28 -0.60 0.42
C ILE A 84 -6.06 0.72 0.40
N ARG A 85 -6.27 1.25 -0.81
CA ARG A 85 -6.94 2.51 -1.08
C ARG A 85 -7.86 2.31 -2.26
N HIS A 86 -8.93 3.08 -2.34
CA HIS A 86 -9.79 3.13 -3.51
C HIS A 86 -8.95 3.36 -4.79
N PRO A 87 -9.09 2.52 -5.84
CA PRO A 87 -8.16 2.48 -6.95
C PRO A 87 -8.05 3.82 -7.71
N ILE A 88 -9.18 4.50 -7.90
CA ILE A 88 -9.25 5.79 -8.62
C ILE A 88 -8.57 6.91 -7.81
N ASP A 89 -8.82 6.97 -6.50
CA ASP A 89 -8.25 8.00 -5.62
C ASP A 89 -6.74 7.78 -5.44
N ARG A 90 -6.29 6.52 -5.41
CA ARG A 90 -4.85 6.19 -5.43
C ARG A 90 -4.18 6.73 -6.69
N ILE A 91 -4.78 6.54 -7.87
CA ILE A 91 -4.22 6.97 -9.16
C ILE A 91 -4.14 8.50 -9.23
N ALA A 92 -5.19 9.22 -8.84
CA ALA A 92 -5.17 10.68 -8.77
C ALA A 92 -4.12 11.19 -7.77
N SER A 93 -3.94 10.49 -6.65
CA SER A 93 -2.89 10.80 -5.68
C SER A 93 -1.48 10.54 -6.21
N ALA A 94 -1.28 9.50 -7.04
CA ALA A 94 -0.02 9.22 -7.71
C ALA A 94 0.36 10.33 -8.69
N TYR A 95 -0.57 10.69 -9.57
CA TYR A 95 -0.38 11.81 -10.49
C TYR A 95 -0.01 13.11 -9.76
N SER A 96 -0.81 13.49 -8.75
CA SER A 96 -0.59 14.71 -7.98
C SER A 96 0.78 14.72 -7.28
N PHE A 97 1.19 13.57 -6.74
CA PHE A 97 2.49 13.42 -6.11
C PHE A 97 3.65 13.51 -7.10
N GLU A 98 3.60 12.76 -8.19
CA GLU A 98 4.67 12.74 -9.20
C GLU A 98 4.82 14.10 -9.89
N ARG A 99 3.71 14.79 -10.14
CA ARG A 99 3.70 16.17 -10.66
C ARG A 99 4.38 17.15 -9.69
N LYS A 100 4.10 17.02 -8.38
CA LYS A 100 4.65 17.91 -7.33
C LYS A 100 6.11 17.62 -7.00
N GLN A 101 6.50 16.34 -6.91
CA GLN A 101 7.84 15.96 -6.44
C GLN A 101 8.95 16.29 -7.45
N GLY A 102 8.60 16.46 -8.73
CA GLY A 102 9.51 17.08 -9.72
C GLY A 102 10.67 16.21 -10.18
N GLY A 103 10.70 14.91 -9.87
CA GLY A 103 11.80 14.00 -10.25
C GLY A 103 11.97 13.80 -11.77
N ASN A 104 13.09 13.20 -12.18
CA ASN A 104 13.40 12.95 -13.61
C ASN A 104 12.98 11.55 -14.10
N GLY A 105 12.34 10.74 -13.24
CA GLY A 105 11.79 9.44 -13.63
C GLY A 105 10.60 9.58 -14.58
N PHE A 106 10.32 8.50 -15.33
CA PHE A 106 9.25 8.46 -16.33
C PHE A 106 7.92 9.03 -15.81
N GLY A 107 7.47 8.58 -14.64
CA GLY A 107 6.22 9.04 -14.05
C GLY A 107 6.15 10.54 -13.76
N ALA A 108 7.19 11.07 -13.12
CA ALA A 108 7.29 12.49 -12.79
C ALA A 108 7.39 13.38 -14.04
N VAL A 109 8.12 12.94 -15.07
CA VAL A 109 8.18 13.63 -16.37
C VAL A 109 6.81 13.61 -17.03
N LEU A 110 6.16 12.45 -17.09
CA LEU A 110 4.83 12.31 -17.68
C LEU A 110 3.80 13.20 -16.97
N ALA A 111 3.73 13.14 -15.64
CA ALA A 111 2.77 13.89 -14.83
C ALA A 111 2.93 15.42 -14.94
N ARG A 112 4.16 15.91 -15.15
CA ARG A 112 4.41 17.35 -15.38
C ARG A 112 3.97 17.83 -16.76
N ASN A 113 4.01 16.95 -17.76
CA ASN A 113 3.76 17.32 -19.15
C ASN A 113 2.38 16.91 -19.65
N THR A 114 1.52 16.36 -18.78
CA THR A 114 0.17 15.89 -19.13
C THR A 114 -0.85 16.30 -18.07
N THR A 115 -2.13 16.28 -18.45
CA THR A 115 -3.26 16.30 -17.52
C THR A 115 -3.42 14.95 -16.82
N LEU A 116 -4.28 14.84 -15.81
CA LEU A 116 -4.58 13.55 -15.18
C LEU A 116 -5.08 12.52 -16.22
N LYS A 117 -5.97 12.94 -17.13
CA LYS A 117 -6.42 12.13 -18.27
C LYS A 117 -5.24 11.62 -19.11
N GLY A 118 -4.38 12.52 -19.59
CA GLY A 118 -3.25 12.14 -20.43
C GLY A 118 -2.23 11.23 -19.72
N TYR A 119 -2.06 11.43 -18.41
CA TYR A 119 -1.25 10.56 -17.56
C TYR A 119 -1.81 9.14 -17.47
N ILE A 120 -3.12 9.00 -17.26
CA ILE A 120 -3.82 7.71 -17.21
C ILE A 120 -3.73 6.98 -18.54
N GLU A 121 -4.13 7.63 -19.63
CA GLU A 121 -4.14 7.04 -20.97
C GLU A 121 -2.75 6.58 -21.39
N SER A 122 -1.74 7.41 -21.16
CA SER A 122 -0.35 7.10 -21.51
C SER A 122 0.18 5.90 -20.75
N ARG A 123 -0.08 5.80 -19.44
CA ARG A 123 0.41 4.67 -18.63
C ARG A 123 -0.29 3.36 -18.98
N ILE A 124 -1.61 3.38 -19.16
CA ILE A 124 -2.34 2.17 -19.56
C ILE A 124 -1.88 1.71 -20.95
N ALA A 125 -1.63 2.62 -21.89
CA ALA A 125 -1.17 2.31 -23.23
C ALA A 125 0.21 1.63 -23.28
N LEU A 126 1.06 1.78 -22.25
CA LEU A 126 2.34 1.05 -22.16
C LEU A 126 2.17 -0.47 -22.01
N GLY A 127 0.99 -0.93 -21.58
CA GLY A 127 0.64 -2.35 -21.43
C GLY A 127 1.30 -3.07 -20.25
N HIS A 128 2.55 -2.74 -19.92
CA HIS A 128 3.32 -3.33 -18.82
C HIS A 128 3.28 -2.49 -17.53
N ASP A 129 2.85 -1.22 -17.61
CA ASP A 129 2.77 -0.33 -16.46
C ASP A 129 1.48 -0.60 -15.66
N ARG A 130 1.64 -0.95 -14.39
CA ARG A 130 0.54 -1.25 -13.46
C ARG A 130 0.12 -0.04 -12.60
N GLN A 131 0.78 1.11 -12.72
CA GLN A 131 0.48 2.30 -11.91
C GLN A 131 -0.91 2.87 -12.14
N CYS A 132 -1.60 2.51 -13.23
CA CYS A 132 -2.98 2.89 -13.51
C CYS A 132 -3.88 1.69 -13.85
N LYS A 133 -3.44 0.45 -13.58
CA LYS A 133 -4.15 -0.79 -13.97
C LYS A 133 -3.94 -1.90 -12.94
N ASN A 134 -5.00 -2.28 -12.24
CA ASN A 134 -5.04 -3.41 -11.29
C ASN A 134 -3.79 -3.46 -10.38
N PHE A 135 -3.42 -2.31 -9.83
CA PHE A 135 -2.19 -2.11 -9.07
C PHE A 135 -2.20 -2.93 -7.79
N HIS A 136 -3.29 -2.88 -7.03
CA HIS A 136 -3.38 -3.59 -5.76
C HIS A 136 -3.45 -5.10 -5.99
N THR A 137 -4.25 -5.52 -6.96
CA THR A 137 -4.38 -6.92 -7.37
C THR A 137 -3.03 -7.53 -7.68
N GLU A 138 -2.21 -6.88 -8.51
CA GLU A 138 -0.83 -7.34 -8.79
C GLU A 138 -0.03 -7.54 -7.50
N ARG A 139 -0.06 -6.54 -6.61
CA ARG A 139 0.77 -6.51 -5.38
C ARG A 139 0.37 -7.58 -4.38
N PHE A 140 -0.94 -7.77 -4.19
CA PHE A 140 -1.47 -8.79 -3.27
C PHE A 140 -1.31 -10.20 -3.86
N ALA A 141 -1.44 -10.36 -5.18
CA ALA A 141 -1.28 -11.65 -5.83
C ALA A 141 0.11 -12.26 -5.63
N TYR A 142 1.17 -11.45 -5.45
CA TYR A 142 2.52 -11.94 -5.16
C TYR A 142 2.59 -12.85 -3.91
N MET A 143 1.61 -12.80 -3.01
CA MET A 143 1.59 -13.67 -1.82
C MET A 143 1.52 -15.17 -2.18
N PHE A 144 0.88 -15.52 -3.30
CA PHE A 144 0.68 -16.92 -3.73
C PHE A 144 1.24 -17.17 -5.12
N GLY A 145 1.66 -18.42 -5.38
CA GLY A 145 2.09 -18.86 -6.70
C GLY A 145 0.92 -18.99 -7.70
N ALA A 146 1.22 -18.98 -8.99
CA ALA A 146 0.23 -19.01 -10.07
C ALA A 146 -0.64 -20.28 -10.08
N GLU A 147 -0.22 -21.34 -9.39
CA GLU A 147 -1.01 -22.55 -9.14
C GLU A 147 -2.31 -22.30 -8.36
N HIS A 148 -2.42 -21.16 -7.69
CA HIS A 148 -3.60 -20.75 -6.91
C HIS A 148 -4.63 -19.94 -7.71
N GLY A 149 -4.53 -19.88 -9.04
CA GLY A 149 -5.53 -19.26 -9.91
C GLY A 149 -5.10 -17.93 -10.52
N SER A 150 -6.08 -17.11 -10.90
CA SER A 150 -5.85 -15.80 -11.51
C SER A 150 -5.13 -14.83 -10.56
N GLU A 151 -4.69 -13.66 -11.06
CA GLU A 151 -4.15 -12.61 -10.17
C GLU A 151 -5.19 -12.20 -9.12
N LEU A 152 -6.46 -12.06 -9.51
CA LEU A 152 -7.55 -11.70 -8.61
C LEU A 152 -7.82 -12.78 -7.55
N ASP A 153 -7.84 -14.06 -7.93
CA ASP A 153 -8.04 -15.16 -6.97
C ASP A 153 -6.97 -15.13 -5.87
N ARG A 154 -5.70 -15.00 -6.29
CA ARG A 154 -4.55 -14.93 -5.38
C ARG A 154 -4.58 -13.67 -4.52
N ALA A 155 -4.98 -12.53 -5.08
CA ALA A 155 -5.09 -11.29 -4.33
C ALA A 155 -6.20 -11.37 -3.26
N LYS A 156 -7.36 -11.93 -3.60
CA LYS A 156 -8.46 -12.17 -2.64
C LYS A 156 -8.00 -13.11 -1.54
N MET A 157 -7.33 -14.22 -1.88
CA MET A 157 -6.73 -15.13 -0.89
C MET A 157 -5.74 -14.40 0.03
N ALA A 158 -4.98 -13.43 -0.49
CA ALA A 158 -4.05 -12.65 0.32
C ALA A 158 -4.78 -11.75 1.31
N VAL A 159 -5.82 -11.02 0.87
CA VAL A 159 -6.67 -10.23 1.77
C VAL A 159 -7.26 -11.11 2.87
N GLU A 160 -7.71 -12.31 2.54
CA GLU A 160 -8.28 -13.27 3.51
C GLU A 160 -7.26 -13.79 4.53
N GLN A 161 -6.03 -14.07 4.11
CA GLN A 161 -5.01 -14.66 4.98
C GLN A 161 -4.14 -13.65 5.72
N LEU A 162 -4.05 -12.42 5.23
CA LEU A 162 -3.29 -11.38 5.90
C LEU A 162 -3.95 -11.04 7.25
N PRO A 163 -3.15 -10.93 8.33
CA PRO A 163 -3.65 -10.61 9.66
C PRO A 163 -4.10 -9.16 9.77
N PHE A 164 -3.59 -8.26 8.92
CA PHE A 164 -3.98 -6.86 8.91
C PHE A 164 -3.92 -6.28 7.50
N VAL A 165 -5.04 -5.70 7.06
CA VAL A 165 -5.15 -4.86 5.85
C VAL A 165 -5.90 -3.59 6.23
N GLY A 166 -5.20 -2.45 6.24
CA GLY A 166 -5.79 -1.15 6.56
C GLY A 166 -6.44 -0.48 5.35
N LEU A 167 -7.44 0.37 5.59
CA LEU A 167 -8.08 1.21 4.58
C LEU A 167 -7.57 2.65 4.69
N VAL A 168 -7.15 3.23 3.57
CA VAL A 168 -6.68 4.63 3.56
C VAL A 168 -7.83 5.62 3.77
N GLU A 169 -9.03 5.30 3.29
CA GLU A 169 -10.24 6.11 3.47
C GLU A 169 -10.65 6.18 4.94
N ASN A 170 -10.39 5.11 5.70
CA ASN A 170 -10.61 5.01 7.14
C ASN A 170 -9.25 5.01 7.88
N PHE A 171 -8.31 5.89 7.51
CA PHE A 171 -6.93 5.82 7.99
C PHE A 171 -6.84 5.88 9.52
N ASN A 172 -7.56 6.80 10.16
CA ASN A 172 -7.56 6.96 11.61
C ASN A 172 -8.08 5.72 12.34
N GLU A 173 -9.18 5.14 11.87
CA GLU A 173 -9.73 3.88 12.39
C GLU A 173 -8.77 2.71 12.13
N SER A 174 -8.13 2.68 10.95
CA SER A 174 -7.13 1.66 10.61
C SER A 174 -5.94 1.71 11.54
N LEU A 175 -5.48 2.90 11.92
CA LEU A 175 -4.41 3.05 12.91
C LEU A 175 -4.82 2.58 14.31
N GLN A 176 -6.07 2.83 14.72
CA GLN A 176 -6.60 2.33 16.00
C GLN A 176 -6.66 0.79 16.02
N LYS A 177 -7.18 0.17 14.96
CA LYS A 177 -7.23 -1.30 14.82
C LYS A 177 -5.82 -1.90 14.76
N LEU A 178 -4.90 -1.25 14.03
CA LEU A 178 -3.50 -1.66 13.93
C LEU A 178 -2.82 -1.59 15.30
N GLU A 179 -2.99 -0.49 16.03
CA GLU A 179 -2.42 -0.32 17.37
C GLU A 179 -2.90 -1.41 18.32
N SER A 180 -4.22 -1.65 18.38
CA SER A 180 -4.80 -2.71 19.21
C SER A 180 -4.20 -4.07 18.88
N TRP A 181 -4.14 -4.43 17.59
CA TRP A 181 -3.57 -5.70 17.16
C TRP A 181 -2.07 -5.83 17.49
N LEU A 182 -1.29 -4.75 17.35
CA LEU A 182 0.13 -4.74 17.70
C LEU A 182 0.36 -4.87 19.21
N ILE A 183 -0.49 -4.25 20.03
CA ILE A 183 -0.48 -4.43 21.49
C ILE A 183 -0.75 -5.90 21.85
N ASP A 184 -1.76 -6.52 21.24
CA ASP A 184 -2.07 -7.95 21.45
C ASP A 184 -0.92 -8.86 20.99
N GLU A 185 -0.19 -8.44 19.95
CA GLU A 185 1.03 -9.12 19.51
C GLU A 185 2.26 -8.80 20.40
N GLY A 186 2.15 -7.98 21.43
CA GLY A 186 3.19 -7.75 22.44
C GLY A 186 4.08 -6.51 22.21
N PHE A 187 3.65 -5.58 21.35
CA PHE A 187 4.29 -4.26 21.23
C PHE A 187 3.73 -3.31 22.30
N GLU A 188 4.02 -3.60 23.57
CA GLU A 188 3.56 -2.80 24.71
C GLU A 188 4.01 -1.33 24.57
N GLY A 189 3.06 -0.39 24.69
CA GLY A 189 3.34 1.05 24.65
C GLY A 189 3.47 1.65 23.25
N ILE A 190 3.24 0.88 22.18
CA ILE A 190 3.13 1.44 20.83
C ILE A 190 1.97 2.45 20.78
N ASN A 191 2.24 3.60 20.16
CA ASN A 191 1.32 4.73 20.05
C ASN A 191 1.36 5.28 18.63
N ILE A 192 0.56 4.70 17.76
CA ILE A 192 0.42 5.08 16.35
C ILE A 192 -0.96 5.65 16.04
N ALA A 193 -1.95 5.44 16.91
CA ALA A 193 -3.28 5.97 16.75
C ALA A 193 -3.28 7.51 16.82
N PRO A 194 -4.13 8.18 16.03
CA PRO A 194 -4.23 9.63 16.05
C PRO A 194 -4.70 10.13 17.42
N LYS A 195 -3.91 11.02 18.04
CA LYS A 195 -4.32 11.72 19.27
C LYS A 195 -5.52 12.61 18.95
N VAL A 196 -6.53 12.64 19.81
CA VAL A 196 -7.83 13.37 19.65
C VAL A 196 -7.67 14.82 19.15
N GLN A 197 -6.57 15.51 19.49
CA GLN A 197 -6.28 16.87 19.04
C GLN A 197 -5.92 17.00 17.54
N ASN A 198 -5.53 15.91 16.86
CA ASN A 198 -5.18 15.86 15.44
C ASN A 198 -6.35 15.42 14.54
N VAL A 199 -7.48 15.02 15.12
CA VAL A 199 -8.66 14.48 14.41
C VAL A 199 -9.50 15.60 13.77
N SER A 200 -9.29 16.86 14.15
CA SER A 200 -9.96 18.03 13.54
C SER A 200 -9.59 18.30 12.08
N ARG A 201 -8.70 17.49 11.50
CA ARG A 201 -8.28 17.53 10.09
C ARG A 201 -8.87 16.41 9.24
N ASP A 202 -9.71 15.54 9.79
CA ASP A 202 -10.27 14.44 9.01
C ASP A 202 -11.37 14.94 8.06
N THR A 203 -11.06 14.83 6.76
CA THR A 203 -11.95 14.76 5.60
C THR A 203 -12.84 15.97 5.29
N SER A 204 -12.41 16.85 4.38
CA SER A 204 -13.37 17.76 3.73
C SER A 204 -14.23 17.07 2.65
N LYS A 205 -13.85 15.87 2.20
CA LYS A 205 -14.53 15.13 1.13
C LYS A 205 -14.51 13.63 1.38
N SER A 206 -15.68 13.00 1.25
CA SER A 206 -15.88 11.56 1.16
C SER A 206 -15.18 10.96 -0.05
N ILE A 207 -15.03 9.63 -0.08
CA ILE A 207 -14.45 8.95 -1.23
C ILE A 207 -15.30 9.15 -2.49
N ASP A 208 -16.63 9.11 -2.36
CA ASP A 208 -17.56 9.30 -3.48
C ASP A 208 -17.43 10.70 -4.09
N GLU A 209 -17.29 11.75 -3.26
CA GLU A 209 -17.04 13.11 -3.74
C GLU A 209 -15.71 13.22 -4.48
N LYS A 210 -14.64 12.61 -3.97
CA LYS A 210 -13.33 12.61 -4.67
C LYS A 210 -13.42 11.91 -6.02
N VAL A 211 -14.11 10.77 -6.09
CA VAL A 211 -14.27 10.00 -7.32
C VAL A 211 -15.12 10.79 -8.33
N ALA A 212 -16.18 11.47 -7.89
CA ALA A 212 -16.98 12.35 -8.73
C ALA A 212 -16.14 13.50 -9.32
N GLU A 213 -15.30 14.15 -8.51
CA GLU A 213 -14.41 15.21 -9.00
C GLU A 213 -13.38 14.71 -10.01
N ILE A 214 -12.82 13.51 -9.80
CA ILE A 214 -11.90 12.89 -10.75
C ILE A 214 -12.63 12.58 -12.06
N ARG A 215 -13.86 12.06 -11.98
CA ARG A 215 -14.71 11.79 -13.15
C ARG A 215 -15.00 13.06 -13.94
N ASP A 216 -15.32 14.15 -13.26
CA ASP A 216 -15.53 15.46 -13.89
C ASP A 216 -14.24 16.01 -14.53
N GLU A 217 -13.08 15.82 -13.88
CA GLU A 217 -11.78 16.28 -14.39
C GLU A 217 -11.35 15.53 -15.67
N ILE A 218 -11.49 14.20 -15.70
CA ILE A 218 -11.00 13.38 -16.82
C ILE A 218 -12.05 13.15 -17.91
N GLY A 219 -13.33 13.38 -17.59
CA GLY A 219 -14.47 13.14 -18.45
C GLY A 219 -14.92 11.68 -18.49
N GLU A 220 -16.20 11.48 -18.85
CA GLU A 220 -16.89 10.19 -18.77
C GLU A 220 -16.16 9.04 -19.46
N GLU A 221 -15.77 9.22 -20.72
CA GLU A 221 -15.12 8.19 -21.53
C GLU A 221 -13.79 7.71 -20.91
N ALA A 222 -12.98 8.66 -20.42
CA ALA A 222 -11.71 8.33 -19.77
C ALA A 222 -11.94 7.68 -18.40
N PHE A 223 -13.01 8.07 -17.70
CA PHE A 223 -13.40 7.45 -16.43
C PHE A 223 -13.88 6.01 -16.62
N GLU A 224 -14.74 5.74 -17.59
CA GLU A 224 -15.16 4.38 -17.95
C GLU A 224 -13.97 3.52 -18.36
N PHE A 225 -13.07 4.04 -19.19
CA PHE A 225 -11.83 3.36 -19.58
C PHE A 225 -10.95 3.04 -18.36
N LEU A 226 -10.80 3.99 -17.44
CA LEU A 226 -10.03 3.80 -16.21
C LEU A 226 -10.67 2.72 -15.33
N VAL A 227 -12.00 2.74 -15.17
CA VAL A 227 -12.76 1.76 -14.40
C VAL A 227 -12.63 0.35 -14.99
N GLN A 228 -12.73 0.21 -16.31
CA GLN A 228 -12.55 -1.08 -17.00
C GLN A 228 -11.14 -1.66 -16.77
N ASN A 229 -10.12 -0.82 -16.71
CA ASN A 229 -8.75 -1.25 -16.44
C ASN A 229 -8.45 -1.52 -14.96
N ASN A 230 -9.40 -1.27 -14.05
CA ASN A 230 -9.22 -1.44 -12.61
C ASN A 230 -10.31 -2.32 -11.96
N GLN A 231 -11.03 -3.15 -12.73
CA GLN A 231 -12.11 -4.00 -12.21
C GLN A 231 -11.66 -4.91 -11.07
N ASP A 232 -10.51 -5.58 -11.23
CA ASP A 232 -9.97 -6.48 -10.22
C ASP A 232 -9.64 -5.72 -8.92
N ASP A 233 -9.10 -4.50 -9.04
CA ASP A 233 -8.82 -3.65 -7.87
C ASP A 233 -10.11 -3.20 -7.17
N PHE A 234 -11.19 -2.94 -7.90
CA PHE A 234 -12.49 -2.64 -7.30
C PHE A 234 -13.02 -3.84 -6.51
N GLU A 235 -12.99 -5.04 -7.09
CA GLU A 235 -13.42 -6.26 -6.39
C GLU A 235 -12.56 -6.55 -5.15
N LEU A 236 -11.24 -6.36 -5.26
CA LEU A 236 -10.32 -6.55 -4.14
C LEU A 236 -10.53 -5.50 -3.04
N TYR A 237 -10.75 -4.25 -3.41
CA TYR A 237 -11.02 -3.15 -2.48
C TYR A 237 -12.31 -3.37 -1.69
N GLU A 238 -13.40 -3.77 -2.35
CA GLU A 238 -14.66 -4.07 -1.67
C GLU A 238 -14.52 -5.26 -0.71
N LEU A 239 -13.78 -6.31 -1.10
CA LEU A 239 -13.46 -7.42 -0.20
C LEU A 239 -12.69 -6.95 1.04
N ALA A 240 -11.63 -6.16 0.85
CA ALA A 240 -10.84 -5.63 1.95
C ALA A 240 -11.67 -4.73 2.88
N LYS A 241 -12.59 -3.94 2.31
CA LYS A 241 -13.51 -3.09 3.06
C LYS A 241 -14.52 -3.89 3.88
N GLN A 242 -15.07 -4.97 3.31
CA GLN A 242 -15.93 -5.89 4.03
C GLN A 242 -15.17 -6.49 5.22
N LYS A 243 -14.00 -7.09 4.98
CA LYS A 243 -13.17 -7.71 6.01
C LYS A 243 -12.73 -6.72 7.10
N PHE A 244 -12.46 -5.47 6.72
CA PHE A 244 -12.09 -4.42 7.68
C PHE A 244 -13.25 -4.05 8.62
N SER A 245 -14.50 -4.26 8.20
CA SER A 245 -15.69 -3.92 8.97
C SER A 245 -16.15 -5.02 9.94
N GLU A 246 -15.62 -6.24 9.79
CA GLU A 246 -15.83 -7.39 10.69
C GLU A 246 -15.00 -7.26 11.99
#